data_AF-A0A959FV26-F1
#
_entry.id   AF-A0A959FV26-F1
#
_cell.length_a   1.000
_cell.length_b   1.000
_cell.length_c   1.000
_cell.angle_alpha   90.00
_cell.angle_beta   90.00
_cell.angle_gamma   90.00
#
_symmetry.space_group_name_H-M   'P 1'
#
loop_
_entity.id
_entity.type
_entity.pdbx_description
1 polymer ?
#
loop_
_entity_poly.entity_id
_entity_poly.type
_entity_poly.pdbx_seq_one_letter_code
_entity_poly.pdbx_strand_id
1 'polypeptide(L)'
;MKFLLSSLLCMLTLMLSYAQPGQPYVDYHIGQLPILTDAGASLFTGQAMDCLQKEYPNKLNQVLPDSTMLQEPHQLHPAFYGCFDWHSAVHGHWMLV
;
A
#
# COMPACT_ATOMS: atom_id res chain seq x y z
N MET A 1 -30.52 18.07 28.81
CA MET A 1 -29.43 17.31 29.47
C MET A 1 -29.37 15.83 29.08
N LYS A 2 -30.47 15.05 29.16
CA LYS A 2 -30.46 13.60 28.87
C LYS A 2 -30.01 13.23 27.44
N PHE A 3 -30.43 13.99 26.42
CA PHE A 3 -30.00 13.77 25.02
C PHE A 3 -28.52 14.07 24.78
N LEU A 4 -27.96 15.10 25.43
CA LEU A 4 -26.53 15.40 25.37
C LEU A 4 -25.69 14.30 26.02
N LEU A 5 -26.14 13.78 27.17
CA LEU A 5 -25.45 12.69 27.87
C LEU A 5 -25.45 11.39 27.05
N SER A 6 -26.58 11.07 26.41
CA SER A 6 -26.70 9.89 25.53
C SER A 6 -25.86 10.02 24.27
N SER A 7 -25.77 11.21 23.69
CA SER A 7 -24.93 11.47 22.52
C SER A 7 -23.44 11.37 22.86
N LEU A 8 -23.02 11.96 23.99
CA LEU A 8 -21.64 11.88 24.46
C LEU A 8 -21.22 10.44 24.78
N LEU A 9 -22.12 9.66 25.38
CA LEU A 9 -21.89 8.25 25.68
C LEU A 9 -21.76 7.41 24.41
N CYS A 10 -22.58 7.68 23.39
CA CYS A 10 -22.50 7.01 22.08
C CYS A 10 -21.20 7.38 21.34
N MET A 11 -20.79 8.64 21.40
CA MET A 11 -19.53 9.08 20.81
C MET A 11 -18.33 8.44 21.51
N LEU A 12 -18.36 8.31 22.84
CA LEU A 12 -17.30 7.67 23.63
C LEU A 12 -17.19 6.16 23.35
N THR A 13 -18.32 5.46 23.21
CA THR A 13 -18.31 4.02 22.85
C THR A 13 -17.81 3.80 21.42
N LEU A 14 -18.13 4.69 20.48
CA LEU A 14 -17.54 4.70 19.14
C LEU A 14 -16.02 4.89 19.22
N MET A 15 -15.53 5.89 19.95
CA MET A 15 -14.09 6.16 20.07
C MET A 15 -13.31 5.01 20.71
N LEU A 16 -13.86 4.36 21.73
CA LEU A 16 -13.25 3.18 22.37
C LEU A 16 -13.27 1.94 21.44
N SER A 17 -14.22 1.85 20.50
CA SER A 17 -14.26 0.76 19.50
C SER A 17 -13.25 0.96 18.37
N TYR A 18 -12.84 2.20 18.09
CA TYR A 18 -11.77 2.52 17.13
C TYR A 18 -10.36 2.46 17.74
N ALA A 19 -10.24 2.28 19.06
CA ALA A 19 -8.95 2.02 19.69
C ALA A 19 -8.46 0.63 19.25
N GLN A 20 -7.75 0.58 18.13
CA GLN A 20 -7.16 -0.65 17.61
C GLN A 20 -6.15 -1.15 18.66
N PRO A 21 -6.36 -2.32 19.29
CA PRO A 21 -5.31 -2.94 20.09
C PRO A 21 -4.08 -3.12 19.19
N GLY A 22 -2.88 -2.89 19.75
CA GLY A 22 -1.60 -2.73 19.04
C GLY A 22 -1.57 -3.29 17.62
N GLN A 23 -1.36 -2.40 16.63
CA GLN A 23 -1.30 -2.77 15.21
C GLN A 23 -0.34 -3.97 15.03
N PRO A 24 -0.81 -5.12 14.54
CA PRO A 24 -0.03 -6.36 14.57
C PRO A 24 1.12 -6.38 13.56
N TYR A 25 1.31 -5.30 12.81
CA TYR A 25 2.22 -5.20 11.66
C TYR A 25 3.54 -4.51 11.99
N VAL A 26 3.58 -3.71 13.06
CA VAL A 26 4.74 -2.89 13.41
C VAL A 26 4.93 -2.90 14.92
N ASP A 27 6.12 -3.31 15.34
CA ASP A 27 6.59 -3.22 16.72
C ASP A 27 7.25 -1.86 16.96
N TYR A 28 6.80 -1.18 18.01
CA TYR A 28 7.30 0.12 18.41
C TYR A 28 8.06 0.00 19.73
N HIS A 29 9.33 0.40 19.71
CA HIS A 29 10.17 0.49 20.90
C HIS A 29 10.65 1.93 21.08
N ILE A 30 10.58 2.44 22.31
CA ILE A 30 10.94 3.82 22.63
C ILE A 30 12.43 4.05 22.31
N GLY A 31 12.71 5.07 21.50
CA GLY A 31 14.07 5.43 21.11
C GLY A 31 14.67 4.57 19.98
N GLN A 32 13.86 3.75 19.30
CA GLN A 32 14.26 2.90 18.19
C GLN A 32 13.38 3.15 16.96
N LEU A 33 13.89 2.77 15.78
CA LEU A 33 13.08 2.76 14.57
C LEU A 33 12.00 1.67 14.67
N PRO A 34 10.81 1.88 14.08
CA PRO A 34 9.78 0.85 14.04
C PRO A 34 10.30 -0.39 13.31
N ILE A 35 9.95 -1.57 13.83
CA ILE A 35 10.35 -2.86 13.24
C ILE A 35 9.10 -3.53 12.68
N LEU A 36 9.20 -4.05 11.47
CA LEU A 36 8.10 -4.79 10.85
C LEU A 36 7.98 -6.17 11.49
N THR A 37 6.77 -6.56 11.89
CA THR A 37 6.51 -7.93 12.35
C THR A 37 6.44 -8.88 11.16
N ASP A 38 6.50 -10.20 11.41
CA ASP A 38 6.27 -11.21 10.37
C ASP A 38 4.91 -11.04 9.66
N ALA A 39 3.88 -10.63 10.42
CA ALA A 39 2.56 -10.35 9.86
C ALA A 39 2.57 -9.11 8.96
N GLY A 40 3.30 -8.06 9.35
CA GLY A 40 3.49 -6.86 8.51
C GLY A 40 4.29 -7.16 7.25
N ALA A 41 5.36 -7.94 7.37
CA ALA A 41 6.19 -8.39 6.26
C ALA A 41 5.38 -9.22 5.25
N SER A 42 4.58 -10.16 5.76
CA SER A 42 3.72 -11.00 4.93
C SER A 42 2.64 -10.17 4.22
N LEU A 43 2.08 -9.16 4.88
CA LEU A 43 1.09 -8.25 4.28
C LEU A 43 1.68 -7.48 3.09
N PHE A 44 2.84 -6.83 3.26
CA PHE A 44 3.47 -6.08 2.16
C PHE A 44 3.95 -6.99 1.04
N THR A 45 4.48 -8.16 1.38
CA THR A 45 4.86 -9.18 0.39
C THR A 45 3.65 -9.57 -0.46
N GLY A 46 2.50 -9.84 0.16
CA GLY A 46 1.26 -10.15 -0.56
C GLY A 46 0.87 -9.05 -1.54
N GLN A 47 0.89 -7.79 -1.11
CA GLN A 47 0.54 -6.66 -1.97
C GLN A 47 1.47 -6.50 -3.18
N ALA A 48 2.78 -6.69 -2.99
CA ALA A 48 3.75 -6.66 -4.09
C ALA A 48 3.53 -7.82 -5.07
N MET A 49 3.28 -9.02 -4.54
CA MET A 49 3.09 -10.24 -5.33
C MET A 49 1.77 -10.25 -6.11
N ASP A 50 0.71 -9.64 -5.58
CA ASP A 50 -0.61 -9.55 -6.23
C ASP A 50 -0.57 -8.90 -7.62
N CYS A 51 0.44 -8.06 -7.87
CA CYS A 51 0.56 -7.31 -9.11
C CYS A 51 1.87 -7.52 -9.88
N LEU A 52 2.84 -8.24 -9.32
CA LEU A 52 4.21 -8.36 -9.84
C LEU A 52 4.31 -8.68 -11.35
N GLN A 53 3.40 -9.52 -11.86
CA GLN A 53 3.36 -9.95 -13.27
C GLN A 53 2.06 -9.53 -13.98
N LYS A 54 1.24 -8.70 -13.34
CA LYS A 54 -0.05 -8.27 -13.88
C LYS A 54 0.14 -7.03 -14.75
N GLU A 55 0.10 -7.22 -16.05
CA GLU A 55 0.38 -6.14 -17.00
C GLU A 55 -0.72 -5.08 -17.06
N TYR A 56 -2.01 -5.45 -17.05
CA TYR A 56 -3.12 -4.50 -17.21
C TYR A 56 -4.12 -4.52 -16.05
N PRO A 57 -4.78 -3.37 -15.75
CA PRO A 57 -4.59 -2.05 -16.37
C PRO A 57 -3.22 -1.41 -16.01
N ASN A 58 -2.63 -0.66 -16.96
CA ASN A 58 -1.33 0.02 -16.78
C ASN A 58 -1.41 1.51 -17.12
N LYS A 59 -0.73 2.36 -16.34
CA LYS A 59 -0.60 3.80 -16.52
C LYS A 59 0.84 4.16 -16.89
N LEU A 60 1.10 4.29 -18.18
CA LEU A 60 2.46 4.48 -18.72
C LEU A 60 3.13 5.81 -18.33
N ASN A 61 2.38 6.90 -18.14
CA ASN A 61 2.88 8.18 -17.62
C ASN A 61 4.16 8.72 -18.31
N GLN A 62 4.30 8.49 -19.62
CA GLN A 62 5.49 8.81 -20.40
C GLN A 62 5.27 10.02 -21.32
N VAL A 63 6.32 10.80 -21.50
CA VAL A 63 6.39 11.83 -22.54
C VAL A 63 6.95 11.18 -23.80
N LEU A 64 6.19 11.23 -24.90
CA LEU A 64 6.62 10.66 -26.17
C LEU A 64 7.04 11.77 -27.13
N PRO A 65 8.18 11.62 -27.81
CA PRO A 65 8.58 12.57 -28.86
C PRO A 65 7.67 12.47 -30.09
N ASP A 66 7.16 11.28 -30.40
CA ASP A 66 6.21 11.03 -31.47
C ASP A 66 5.45 9.70 -31.25
N SER A 67 4.49 9.41 -32.13
CA SER A 67 3.61 8.24 -32.01
C SER A 67 4.30 6.89 -32.24
N THR A 68 5.50 6.86 -32.83
CA THR A 68 6.23 5.61 -33.08
C THR A 68 6.82 4.99 -31.81
N MET A 69 6.88 5.76 -30.72
CA MET A 69 7.36 5.30 -29.42
C MET A 69 6.25 4.75 -28.51
N LEU A 70 5.00 4.68 -29.00
CA LEU A 70 3.95 3.94 -28.31
C LEU A 70 4.24 2.44 -28.38
N GLN A 71 4.36 1.80 -27.23
CA GLN A 71 4.60 0.36 -27.09
C GLN A 71 3.85 -0.19 -25.89
N GLU A 72 3.79 -1.52 -25.77
CA GLU A 72 3.17 -2.19 -24.64
C GLU A 72 4.02 -2.10 -23.36
N PRO A 73 3.43 -2.16 -22.15
CA PRO A 73 4.17 -2.03 -20.89
C PRO A 73 5.37 -2.97 -20.77
N HIS A 74 5.23 -4.25 -21.15
CA HIS A 74 6.34 -5.22 -21.10
C HIS A 74 7.49 -4.93 -22.06
N GLN A 75 7.24 -4.15 -23.13
CA GLN A 75 8.29 -3.71 -24.05
C GLN A 75 9.03 -2.49 -23.50
N LEU A 76 8.28 -1.56 -22.89
CA LEU A 76 8.81 -0.32 -22.30
C LEU A 76 9.61 -0.59 -21.02
N HIS A 77 9.12 -1.47 -20.15
CA HIS A 77 9.70 -1.76 -18.84
C HIS A 77 9.75 -3.27 -18.56
N PRO A 78 10.60 -4.06 -19.24
CA PRO A 78 10.57 -5.52 -19.16
C PRO A 78 10.70 -6.13 -17.75
N ALA A 79 11.39 -5.45 -16.82
CA ALA A 79 11.52 -5.88 -15.43
C ALA A 79 10.43 -5.31 -14.50
N PHE A 80 9.73 -4.26 -14.94
CA PHE A 80 8.79 -3.46 -14.12
C PHE A 80 7.50 -3.16 -14.88
N TYR A 81 7.02 -4.11 -15.68
CA TYR A 81 5.79 -3.96 -16.45
C TYR A 81 4.54 -4.34 -15.65
N GLY A 82 4.72 -5.12 -14.59
CA GLY A 82 3.65 -5.48 -13.67
C GLY A 82 3.12 -4.26 -12.91
N CYS A 83 2.06 -4.49 -12.14
CA CYS A 83 1.37 -3.48 -11.35
C CYS A 83 0.73 -2.37 -12.19
N PHE A 84 0.10 -1.42 -11.49
CA PHE A 84 -0.68 -0.37 -12.14
C PHE A 84 0.19 0.58 -12.97
N ASP A 85 1.46 0.78 -12.60
CA ASP A 85 2.46 1.48 -13.40
C ASP A 85 3.87 1.00 -13.02
N TRP A 86 4.87 1.38 -13.81
CA TRP A 86 6.25 0.93 -13.60
C TRP A 86 6.83 1.41 -12.28
N HIS A 87 6.44 2.58 -11.78
CA HIS A 87 6.88 3.07 -10.47
C HIS A 87 6.35 2.20 -9.34
N SER A 88 5.08 1.79 -9.45
CA SER A 88 4.46 0.86 -8.50
C SER A 88 5.16 -0.49 -8.48
N ALA A 89 5.59 -1.00 -9.63
CA ALA A 89 6.40 -2.22 -9.70
C ALA A 89 7.78 -2.04 -9.04
N VAL A 90 8.42 -0.87 -9.18
CA VAL A 90 9.68 -0.55 -8.48
C VAL A 90 9.46 -0.51 -6.97
N HIS A 91 8.40 0.14 -6.49
CA HIS A 91 8.04 0.11 -5.07
C HIS A 91 7.76 -1.33 -4.59
N GLY A 92 7.02 -2.11 -5.37
CA GLY A 92 6.78 -3.53 -5.12
C GLY A 92 8.07 -4.34 -4.97
N HIS A 93 9.02 -4.13 -5.88
CA HIS A 93 10.33 -4.78 -5.81
C HIS A 93 11.07 -4.44 -4.52
N TRP A 94 11.21 -3.16 -4.19
CA TRP A 94 11.92 -2.73 -2.97
C TRP A 94 11.21 -3.12 -1.67
N MET A 95 9.90 -3.42 -1.71
CA MET A 95 9.20 -4.01 -0.56
C MET A 95 9.61 -5.48 -0.29
N LEU A 96 10.25 -6.15 -1.26
CA LEU A 96 10.63 -7.57 -1.17
C LEU A 96 12.13 -7.79 -0.85
N VAL A 97 12.95 -6.72 -0.77
CA VAL A 97 14.42 -6.78 -0.55
C VAL A 97 14.79 -6.13 0.77
#